data_AF-A0A931SL57-F1
#
_entry.id   AF-A0A931SL57-F1
#
_cell.length_a   1.000
_cell.length_b   1.000
_cell.length_c   1.000
_cell.angle_alpha   90.00
_cell.angle_beta   90.00
_cell.angle_gamma   90.00
#
_symmetry.space_group_name_H-M   'P 1'
#
loop_
_entity.id
_entity.type
_entity.pdbx_description
1 polymer ?
#
loop_
_entity_poly.entity_id
_entity_poly.type
_entity_poly.pdbx_seq_one_letter_code
_entity_poly.pdbx_strand_id
1 'polypeptide(L)' 'MSRILRVLIVIGAAAVLFGPFAIGTVEFAKKENRQCLYCHTALGKPDLNDAGKYYKEKKTLEGYREKKPSP' A
#
# COMPACT_ATOMS: atom_id res chain seq x y z
N MET A 1 0.69 -21.57 30.82
CA MET A 1 -0.58 -21.20 30.15
C MET A 1 -0.88 -19.70 30.18
N SER A 2 -1.05 -19.06 31.34
CA SER A 2 -1.55 -17.66 31.44
C SER A 2 -0.66 -16.60 30.75
N ARG A 3 0.67 -16.76 30.78
CA ARG A 3 1.60 -15.81 30.14
C ARG A 3 1.54 -15.86 28.61
N ILE A 4 1.46 -17.06 28.03
CA ILE A 4 1.39 -17.24 26.57
C ILE A 4 0.06 -16.69 26.05
N LEU A 5 -1.04 -16.93 26.76
CA LEU A 5 -2.35 -16.37 26.43
C LEU A 5 -2.34 -14.83 26.47
N ARG A 6 -1.72 -14.23 27.49
CA ARG A 6 -1.55 -12.76 27.57
C ARG A 6 -0.72 -12.21 26.41
N VAL A 7 0.36 -12.88 26.04
CA VAL A 7 1.20 -12.48 24.90
C VAL A 7 0.41 -12.54 23.58
N LEU A 8 -0.37 -13.60 23.37
CA LEU A 8 -1.21 -13.73 22.17
C LEU A 8 -2.30 -12.65 22.12
N ILE A 9 -2.90 -12.30 23.25
CA ILE A 9 -3.89 -11.20 23.33
C ILE A 9 -3.24 -9.86 22.97
N VAL A 10 -2.03 -9.58 23.47
CA VAL A 10 -1.32 -8.33 23.17
C VAL A 10 -0.92 -8.26 21.69
N ILE A 11 -0.44 -9.35 21.10
CA ILE A 11 -0.10 -9.41 19.67
C ILE A 11 -1.36 -9.25 18.81
N GLY A 12 -2.46 -9.92 19.16
CA GLY A 12 -3.73 -9.79 18.47
C GLY A 12 -4.29 -8.37 18.54
N ALA A 13 -4.24 -7.73 19.71
CA ALA A 13 -4.67 -6.34 19.88
C ALA A 13 -3.81 -5.37 19.06
N ALA A 14 -2.49 -5.56 19.02
CA ALA A 14 -1.60 -4.75 18.19
C ALA A 14 -1.91 -4.93 16.69
N ALA A 15 -2.13 -6.15 16.22
CA ALA A 15 -2.48 -6.41 14.82
C ALA A 15 -3.80 -5.74 14.40
N VAL A 16 -4.79 -5.70 15.29
CA VAL A 16 -6.07 -5.01 15.03
C VAL A 16 -5.90 -3.50 15.01
N LEU A 17 -5.10 -2.93 15.93
CA LEU A 17 -4.87 -1.49 16.00
C LEU A 17 -4.01 -0.94 14.84
N PHE A 18 -2.99 -1.69 14.42
CA PHE A 18 -2.05 -1.25 13.39
C PHE A 18 -2.36 -1.79 12.00
N GLY A 19 -3.23 -2.80 11.88
CA GLY A 19 -3.70 -3.36 10.60
C GLY A 19 -4.17 -2.29 9.60
N PRO A 20 -5.01 -1.31 10.00
CA PRO A 20 -5.50 -0.24 9.12
C PRO A 20 -4.41 0.63 8.48
N PHE A 21 -3.25 0.78 9.14
CA PHE A 21 -2.14 1.60 8.63
C PHE A 21 -1.33 0.89 7.53
N ALA A 22 -1.40 -0.44 7.46
CA ALA A 22 -0.79 -1.23 6.39
C ALA A 22 -1.69 -1.32 5.14
N ILE A 23 -2.96 -0.90 5.26
CA ILE A 23 -3.91 -0.87 4.17
C ILE A 23 -3.77 0.47 3.45
N GLY A 24 -2.73 0.60 2.63
CA GLY A 24 -2.80 1.46 1.45
C GLY A 24 -3.95 0.94 0.59
N THR A 25 -5.18 1.32 0.97
CA THR A 25 -6.45 1.18 0.25
C THR A 25 -6.49 -0.04 -0.68
N VAL A 26 -6.84 -1.18 -0.10
CA VAL A 26 -7.22 -2.41 -0.85
C VAL A 26 -8.19 -2.09 -2.00
N GLU A 27 -8.97 -1.01 -1.88
CA GLU A 27 -9.83 -0.46 -2.91
C GLU A 27 -9.07 0.04 -4.16
N PHE A 28 -7.92 0.73 -4.02
CA PHE A 28 -7.09 1.13 -5.16
C PHE A 28 -6.37 -0.08 -5.78
N ALA A 29 -5.86 -0.99 -4.95
CA ALA A 29 -5.24 -2.23 -5.44
C ALA A 29 -6.26 -3.08 -6.24
N LYS A 30 -7.53 -3.09 -5.84
CA LYS A 30 -8.61 -3.74 -6.59
C LYS A 30 -9.00 -2.99 -7.86
N LYS A 31 -9.13 -1.66 -7.80
CA LYS A 31 -9.55 -0.83 -8.95
C LYS A 31 -8.52 -0.82 -10.07
N GLU A 32 -7.25 -0.62 -9.71
CA GLU A 32 -6.18 -0.46 -10.70
C GLU A 32 -5.46 -1.78 -11.02
N ASN A 33 -5.53 -2.78 -10.13
CA ASN A 33 -4.86 -4.07 -10.25
C ASN A 33 -3.36 -3.95 -10.58
N ARG A 34 -2.68 -2.94 -10.01
CA ARG A 34 -1.25 -2.71 -10.21
C ARG A 34 -0.44 -3.09 -8.97
N GLN A 35 0.80 -3.53 -9.19
CA GLN A 35 1.75 -3.80 -8.11
C GLN A 35 2.07 -2.51 -7.34
N CYS A 36 2.44 -2.61 -6.06
CA CYS A 36 2.75 -1.44 -5.23
C CYS A 36 3.86 -0.56 -5.84
N LEU A 37 4.86 -1.18 -6.47
CA LEU A 37 5.97 -0.50 -7.16
C LEU A 37 5.53 0.28 -8.42
N TYR A 38 4.30 0.05 -8.89
CA TYR A 38 3.75 0.83 -9.99
C TYR A 38 3.54 2.29 -9.58
N CYS A 39 3.15 2.56 -8.33
CA CYS A 39 2.97 3.92 -7.80
C CYS A 39 4.09 4.36 -6.85
N HIS A 40 4.75 3.41 -6.18
CA HIS A 40 5.80 3.68 -5.20
C HIS A 40 7.18 3.42 -5.77
N THR A 41 8.15 4.23 -5.35
CA THR A 41 9.57 4.02 -5.71
C THR A 41 10.17 2.79 -5.02
N ALA A 42 9.66 2.44 -3.84
CA ALA A 42 10.09 1.29 -3.06
C ALA A 42 8.94 0.73 -2.21
N LEU A 43 8.99 -0.57 -1.93
CA LEU A 43 8.02 -1.23 -1.04
C LEU A 43 8.15 -0.68 0.39
N GLY A 44 7.01 -0.36 1.01
CA GLY A 44 6.97 0.15 2.39
C GLY A 44 7.47 1.59 2.57
N LYS A 45 7.80 2.29 1.48
CA LYS A 45 8.17 3.71 1.50
C LYS A 45 7.00 4.57 1.02
N PRO A 46 6.74 5.74 1.64
CA PRO A 46 5.67 6.64 1.22
C PRO A 46 6.00 7.38 -0.09
N ASP A 47 7.23 7.26 -0.59
CA ASP A 47 7.71 7.93 -1.79
C ASP A 47 7.04 7.44 -3.07
N LEU A 48 6.42 8.37 -3.80
CA LEU A 48 5.69 8.11 -5.04
C LEU A 48 6.57 8.39 -6.26
N ASN A 49 6.47 7.51 -7.26
CA ASN A 49 7.03 7.75 -8.59
C ASN A 49 6.07 8.62 -9.43
N ASP A 50 6.36 8.80 -10.73
CA ASP A 50 5.55 9.65 -11.60
C ASP A 50 4.09 9.17 -11.75
N ALA A 51 3.87 7.85 -11.80
CA ALA A 51 2.53 7.28 -11.85
C ALA A 51 1.78 7.49 -10.53
N GLY A 52 2.47 7.31 -9.40
CA GLY A 52 1.90 7.57 -8.07
C GLY A 52 1.53 9.04 -7.86
N LYS A 53 2.36 9.96 -8.36
CA LYS A 53 2.07 11.42 -8.34
C LYS A 53 0.86 11.76 -9.21
N TYR A 54 0.80 11.23 -10.44
CA TYR A 54 -0.35 11.41 -11.33
C TYR A 54 -1.64 10.89 -10.67
N TYR A 55 -1.59 9.70 -10.07
CA TYR A 55 -2.73 9.14 -9.37
C TYR A 55 -3.16 9.97 -8.15
N LYS A 56 -2.20 10.51 -7.39
CA LYS A 56 -2.50 11.35 -6.23
C LYS A 56 -3.37 12.55 -6.61
N GLU A 57 -3.11 13.13 -7.78
CA GLU A 57 -3.83 14.28 -8.34
C GLU A 57 -5.15 13.89 -9.02
N LYS A 58 -5.12 12.86 -9.88
CA LYS A 58 -6.26 12.48 -10.74
C LYS A 58 -7.19 11.44 -10.13
N LYS A 59 -6.75 10.71 -9.09
CA LYS A 59 -7.45 9.58 -8.47
C LYS A 59 -7.83 8.45 -9.45
N THR A 60 -7.15 8.42 -10.59
CA THR A 60 -7.28 7.42 -11.66
C THR A 60 -5.94 7.30 -12.38
N LEU A 61 -5.59 6.11 -12.86
CA LEU A 61 -4.48 5.92 -13.80
C LEU A 61 -4.94 6.05 -15.26
N GLU A 62 -6.23 6.30 -15.50
CA GLU A 62 -6.75 6.52 -16.85
C GLU A 62 -6.06 7.74 -17.49
N GLY A 63 -5.60 7.53 -18.73
CA GLY A 63 -4.85 8.54 -19.47
C GLY A 63 -3.39 8.71 -19.03
N TYR A 64 -2.93 8.06 -17.96
CA TYR A 64 -1.51 8.02 -17.63
C TYR A 64 -0.78 7.21 -18.70
N ARG A 65 0.11 7.87 -19.44
CA ARG A 65 1.02 7.19 -20.36
C ARG A 65 2.34 6.97 -19.65
N GLU A 66 2.62 5.71 -19.36
CA GLU A 66 3.93 5.31 -18.89
C GLU A 66 4.99 5.77 -19.89
N LYS A 67 5.96 6.56 -19.43
CA LYS A 67 7.21 6.68 -20.16
C LYS A 67 7.88 5.31 -20.01
N LYS A 68 7.82 4.47 -21.05
CA LYS A 68 8.55 3.20 -21.07
C LYS A 68 9.96 3.45 -20.53
N PRO A 69 10.42 2.72 -19.51
CA PRO A 69 11.84 2.74 -19.23
C PRO A 69 12.53 2.29 -20.53
N SER A 70 13.49 3.10 -20.99
CA SER A 70 14.48 2.63 -21.94
C SER A 70 15.03 1.31 -21.41
N PRO A 71 15.19 0.27 -22.25
CA PRO A 71 15.95 -0.91 -21.86
C PRO A 71 17.35 -0.52 -21.37
#